data_AF-A0A1H4CYW7-F1
#
_entry.id   AF-A0A1H4CYW7-F1
#
_cell.length_a   1.000
_cell.length_b   1.000
_cell.length_c   1.000
_cell.angle_alpha   90.00
_cell.angle_beta   90.00
_cell.angle_gamma   90.00
#
_symmetry.space_group_name_H-M   'P 1'
#
loop_
_entity.id
_entity.type
_entity.pdbx_description
1 polymer ?
#
loop_
_entity_poly.entity_id
_entity_poly.type
_entity_poly.pdbx_seq_one_letter_code
_entity_poly.pdbx_strand_id
1 'polypeptide(L)'
;TTNFIPKGRQKPALVEQSKTMRAALNRQRGTVLEGSFGNEKNHYHLNKIKARNQSTETCWIFFGILTANASIISKRMQQAAQIKSTAA
;
A
#
# COMPACT_ATOMS: atom_id res chain seq x y z
N THR A 1 9.21 -5.83 3.80
CA THR A 1 9.44 -4.78 4.81
C THR A 1 9.04 -3.44 4.21
N THR A 2 8.02 -2.82 4.80
CA THR A 2 7.45 -1.51 4.44
C THR A 2 7.95 -0.38 5.35
N ASN A 3 8.82 -0.70 6.31
CA ASN A 3 9.36 0.26 7.26
C ASN A 3 10.66 0.91 6.76
N PHE A 4 10.95 2.09 7.29
CA PHE A 4 12.08 2.91 6.89
C PHE A 4 13.41 2.35 7.40
N ILE A 5 14.44 2.54 6.58
CA ILE A 5 15.82 2.24 6.93
C ILE A 5 16.34 3.33 7.87
N PRO A 6 17.13 3.00 8.92
CA PRO A 6 17.76 4.01 9.76
C PRO A 6 18.61 4.99 8.96
N LYS A 7 18.60 6.25 9.39
CA LYS A 7 19.49 7.28 8.87
C LYS A 7 20.82 7.24 9.62
N GLY A 8 21.93 7.25 8.89
CA GLY A 8 23.28 7.32 9.45
C GLY A 8 23.69 6.10 10.28
N ARG A 9 24.83 6.23 10.97
CA ARG A 9 25.39 5.17 11.82
C ARG A 9 24.61 5.07 13.13
N GLN A 10 24.15 3.86 13.44
CA GLN A 10 23.49 3.58 14.72
C GLN A 10 24.54 3.36 15.83
N LYS A 11 24.17 3.72 17.07
CA LYS A 11 24.98 3.38 18.25
C LYS A 11 24.99 1.86 18.43
N PRO A 12 26.16 1.19 18.56
CA PRO A 12 26.25 -0.27 18.63
C PRO A 12 25.31 -0.91 19.66
N ALA A 13 25.20 -0.32 20.85
CA ALA A 13 24.33 -0.80 21.93
C ALA A 13 22.83 -0.80 21.59
N LEU A 14 22.39 0.00 20.62
CA LEU A 14 20.97 0.16 20.27
C LEU A 14 20.57 -0.60 18.98
N VAL A 15 21.52 -1.26 18.30
CA VAL A 15 21.29 -1.89 17.00
C VAL A 15 20.23 -2.99 17.09
N GLU A 16 20.40 -3.92 18.02
CA GLU A 16 19.49 -5.06 18.19
C GLU A 16 18.09 -4.61 18.63
N GLN A 17 18.01 -3.70 19.61
CA GLN A 17 16.72 -3.14 20.04
C GLN A 17 15.99 -2.43 18.88
N SER A 18 16.72 -1.62 18.10
CA SER A 18 16.15 -0.92 16.93
C SER A 18 15.66 -1.90 15.86
N LYS A 19 16.36 -3.01 15.66
CA LYS A 19 15.99 -4.05 14.70
C LYS A 19 14.67 -4.72 15.11
N THR A 20 14.53 -5.08 16.37
CA THR A 20 13.29 -5.67 16.92
C THR A 20 12.10 -4.71 16.80
N MET A 21 12.29 -3.43 17.20
CA MET A 21 11.24 -2.41 17.05
C MET A 21 10.83 -2.21 15.58
N ARG A 22 11.80 -2.18 14.66
CA ARG A 22 11.49 -2.08 13.23
C ARG A 22 10.71 -3.27 12.71
N ALA A 23 11.02 -4.49 13.18
CA ALA A 23 10.28 -5.69 12.80
C ALA A 23 8.83 -5.64 13.27
N ALA A 24 8.57 -5.20 14.51
CA ALA A 24 7.22 -5.01 15.04
C ALA A 24 6.42 -3.98 14.22
N LEU A 25 7.02 -2.81 13.96
CA LEU A 25 6.40 -1.76 13.12
C LEU A 25 6.13 -2.22 11.69
N ASN A 26 7.04 -3.01 11.09
CA ASN A 26 6.83 -3.61 9.76
C ASN A 26 5.57 -4.49 9.73
N ARG A 27 5.38 -5.32 10.78
CA ARG A 27 4.20 -6.19 10.90
C ARG A 27 2.93 -5.36 11.01
N GLN A 28 2.90 -4.41 11.94
CA GLN A 28 1.73 -3.55 12.15
C GLN A 28 1.34 -2.79 10.87
N ARG A 29 2.30 -2.18 10.15
CA ARG A 29 2.02 -1.48 8.89
C ARG A 29 1.47 -2.40 7.81
N GLY A 30 2.01 -3.62 7.69
CA GLY A 30 1.49 -4.63 6.77
C GLY A 30 0.08 -5.05 7.11
N THR A 31 -0.21 -5.31 8.40
CA THR A 31 -1.52 -5.71 8.91
C THR A 31 -2.57 -4.63 8.71
N VAL A 32 -2.26 -3.35 9.00
CA VAL A 32 -3.22 -2.24 8.79
C VAL A 32 -3.60 -2.13 7.32
N LEU A 33 -2.61 -2.17 6.42
CA LEU A 33 -2.87 -2.08 4.98
C LEU A 33 -3.70 -3.27 4.47
N GLU A 34 -3.45 -4.48 4.97
CA GLU A 34 -4.26 -5.65 4.66
C GLU A 34 -5.69 -5.52 5.19
N GLY A 35 -5.87 -5.03 6.41
CA GLY A 35 -7.20 -4.81 6.97
C GLY A 35 -8.01 -3.76 6.22
N SER A 36 -7.39 -2.69 5.74
CA SER A 36 -8.09 -1.59 5.04
C SER A 36 -8.25 -1.82 3.54
N PHE A 37 -7.25 -2.36 2.86
CA PHE A 37 -7.24 -2.52 1.40
C PHE A 37 -7.47 -3.96 0.94
N GLY A 38 -7.39 -4.93 1.86
CA GLY A 38 -7.64 -6.33 1.57
C GLY A 38 -6.64 -6.93 0.58
N ASN A 39 -7.15 -7.82 -0.27
CA ASN A 39 -6.37 -8.55 -1.26
C ASN A 39 -6.01 -7.71 -2.50
N GLU A 40 -6.66 -6.57 -2.72
CA GLU A 40 -6.39 -5.68 -3.84
C GLU A 40 -4.94 -5.15 -3.82
N LYS A 41 -4.30 -5.14 -2.64
CA LYS A 41 -2.87 -4.77 -2.49
C LYS A 41 -1.93 -5.57 -3.40
N ASN A 42 -2.33 -6.78 -3.76
CA ASN A 42 -1.57 -7.67 -4.64
C ASN A 42 -1.54 -7.18 -6.09
N HIS A 43 -2.56 -6.44 -6.53
CA HIS A 43 -2.71 -6.02 -7.93
C HIS A 43 -2.18 -4.59 -8.16
N TYR A 44 -2.17 -3.75 -7.13
CA TYR A 44 -1.77 -2.34 -7.24
C TYR A 44 -0.41 -2.03 -6.61
N HIS A 45 0.51 -3.00 -6.60
CA HIS A 45 1.90 -2.82 -6.12
C HIS A 45 2.02 -2.38 -4.64
N LEU A 46 0.99 -2.64 -3.83
CA LEU A 46 0.95 -2.27 -2.41
C LEU A 46 1.41 -3.40 -1.47
N ASN A 47 1.78 -4.56 -2.00
CA ASN A 47 2.42 -5.66 -1.24
C ASN A 47 3.72 -5.24 -0.54
N LYS A 48 4.50 -4.36 -1.17
CA LYS A 48 5.71 -3.79 -0.58
C LYS A 48 5.87 -2.35 -1.03
N ILE A 49 5.54 -1.43 -0.14
CA ILE A 49 5.71 0.00 -0.38
C ILE A 49 7.19 0.37 -0.31
N LYS A 50 7.75 0.86 -1.41
CA LYS A 50 9.16 1.28 -1.53
C LYS A 50 9.32 2.76 -1.14
N ALA A 51 8.96 3.11 0.08
CA ALA A 51 9.07 4.49 0.58
C ALA A 51 10.24 4.65 1.57
N ARG A 52 10.87 5.82 1.55
CA ARG A 52 11.98 6.18 2.47
C ARG A 52 11.54 7.11 3.60
N ASN A 53 10.34 7.70 3.49
CA ASN A 53 9.73 8.57 4.48
C ASN A 53 8.20 8.37 4.47
N GLN A 54 7.53 8.93 5.47
CA GLN A 54 6.09 8.77 5.65
C GLN A 54 5.27 9.45 4.55
N SER A 55 5.67 10.64 4.10
CA SER A 55 4.91 11.37 3.07
C SER A 55 4.86 10.60 1.75
N THR A 56 5.99 10.02 1.33
CA THR A 56 6.05 9.16 0.15
C THR A 56 5.29 7.85 0.38
N GLU A 57 5.36 7.24 1.58
CA GLU A 57 4.57 6.04 1.90
C GLU A 57 3.07 6.30 1.76
N THR A 58 2.57 7.39 2.34
CA THR A 58 1.17 7.81 2.23
C THR A 58 0.79 8.09 0.78
N CYS A 59 1.65 8.77 0.02
CA CYS A 59 1.44 9.03 -1.39
C CYS A 59 1.29 7.73 -2.20
N TRP A 60 2.17 6.74 -2.00
CA TRP A 60 2.06 5.42 -2.66
C TRP A 60 0.75 4.72 -2.34
N ILE A 61 0.36 4.70 -1.06
CA ILE A 61 -0.90 4.08 -0.63
C ILE A 61 -2.09 4.78 -1.29
N PHE A 62 -2.10 6.11 -1.26
CA PHE A 62 -3.18 6.92 -1.83
C PHE A 62 -3.36 6.66 -3.33
N PHE A 63 -2.28 6.69 -4.10
CA PHE A 63 -2.34 6.40 -5.53
C PHE A 63 -2.76 4.95 -5.81
N GLY A 64 -2.31 3.98 -5.02
CA GLY A 64 -2.72 2.59 -5.17
C GLY A 64 -4.23 2.39 -4.95
N ILE A 65 -4.79 3.01 -3.90
CA ILE A 65 -6.23 2.98 -3.60
C ILE A 65 -7.04 3.70 -4.68
N LEU A 66 -6.62 4.91 -5.09
CA LEU A 66 -7.31 5.66 -6.14
C LEU A 66 -7.33 4.90 -7.47
N THR A 67 -6.21 4.26 -7.83
CA THR A 67 -6.11 3.47 -9.06
C THR A 67 -7.07 2.28 -9.03
N ALA A 68 -7.17 1.59 -7.89
CA ALA A 68 -8.12 0.50 -7.73
C ALA A 68 -9.57 0.96 -7.88
N ASN A 69 -9.92 2.06 -7.22
CA ASN A 69 -11.25 2.63 -7.30
C ASN A 69 -11.60 3.06 -8.73
N ALA A 70 -10.67 3.74 -9.41
CA ALA A 70 -10.84 4.15 -10.80
C ALA A 70 -11.02 2.96 -11.75
N SER A 71 -10.24 1.89 -11.57
CA SER A 71 -10.35 0.65 -12.34
C SER A 71 -11.73 -0.01 -12.19
N ILE A 72 -12.25 -0.09 -10.96
CA ILE A 72 -13.59 -0.63 -10.68
C ILE A 72 -14.68 0.22 -11.34
N ILE A 73 -14.61 1.55 -11.20
CA ILE A 73 -15.58 2.47 -11.79
C ILE A 73 -15.56 2.35 -13.31
N SER A 74 -14.38 2.32 -13.93
CA SER A 74 -14.24 2.19 -15.38
C SER A 74 -14.92 0.91 -15.90
N LYS A 75 -14.70 -0.24 -15.24
CA LYS A 75 -15.35 -1.51 -15.62
C LYS A 75 -16.88 -1.42 -15.52
N ARG A 76 -17.39 -0.82 -14.43
CA ARG A 76 -18.83 -0.62 -14.24
C ARG A 76 -19.44 0.27 -15.32
N MET A 77 -18.76 1.35 -15.68
CA MET A 77 -19.21 2.26 -16.75
C MET A 77 -19.25 1.57 -18.11
N GLN A 78 -18.25 0.75 -18.44
CA GLN A 78 -18.21 -0.02 -19.68
C GLN A 78 -19.35 -1.04 -19.76
N GLN A 79 -19.60 -1.77 -18.67
CA GLN A 79 -20.73 -2.71 -18.59
C GLN A 79 -22.08 -2.00 -18.75
N ALA A 80 -22.26 -0.86 -18.09
CA ALA A 80 -23.49 -0.08 -18.21
C ALA A 80 -23.70 0.46 -19.63
N ALA A 81 -22.63 0.87 -20.32
CA ALA A 81 -22.69 1.30 -21.71
C ALA A 81 -23.08 0.16 -22.66
N GLN A 82 -22.51 -1.05 -22.47
CA GLN A 82 -22.86 -2.24 -23.25
C GLN A 82 -24.32 -2.65 -23.08
N ILE A 83 -24.83 -2.65 -21.84
CA ILE A 83 -26.25 -2.97 -21.58
C ILE A 83 -27.17 -1.98 -22.30
N LYS A 84 -26.83 -0.69 -22.28
CA LYS A 84 -27.61 0.34 -23.00
C LYS A 84 -27.58 0.15 -24.52
N SER A 85 -26.45 -0.25 -25.11
CA SER A 85 -26.37 -0.50 -26.55
C SER A 85 -27.10 -1.75 -26.99
N THR A 86 -27.22 -2.77 -26.13
CA THR A 86 -27.94 -4.01 -26.44
C THR A 86 -29.45 -3.88 -26.23
N ALA A 87 -29.87 -2.94 -25.38
CA ALA A 87 -31.28 -2.66 -25.11
C ALA A 87 -31.93 -1.64 -26.08
N ALA A 88 -31.13 -0.99 -26.92
CA ALA A 88 -31.57 -0.08 -27.98
C ALA A 88 -31.60 -0.80 -29.33
#